data_AF-A0A956W6A2-F1
#
_entry.id   AF-A0A956W6A2-F1
#
_cell.length_a   1.000
_cell.length_b   1.000
_cell.length_c   1.000
_cell.angle_alpha   90.00
_cell.angle_beta   90.00
_cell.angle_gamma   90.00
#
_symmetry.space_group_name_H-M   'P 1'
#
loop_
_entity.id
_entity.type
_entity.pdbx_description
1 polymer ?
#
loop_
_entity_poly.entity_id
_entity_poly.type
_entity_poly.pdbx_seq_one_letter_code
_entity_poly.pdbx_strand_id
1 'polypeptide(L)'
;LRPPPGETVVVRATDVPVDLNEGFRVLARTVETPGQSFTMLIAGSLDDVHETTDALRGILQVGVPLLSIVVAGGTWVVVGRALAPVESIRREVASIGGQQLDRRVPVPRSRDEIARLAETMNEMLGRLQDAYQRQERFVADAAHELRSPLASLRVQLEVDGDEGTRHLLDEVIRMQRLVDDLLILARSDAGQLATQSSSVDL
;
A
#
# COMPACT_ATOMS: atom_id res chain seq x y z
N LEU A 1 21.61 67.75 16.37
CA LEU A 1 22.68 68.62 16.93
C LEU A 1 23.55 67.76 17.85
N ARG A 2 24.84 67.58 17.54
CA ARG A 2 25.77 66.81 18.38
C ARG A 2 26.64 67.82 19.15
N PRO A 3 26.51 67.93 20.49
CA PRO A 3 27.35 68.84 21.26
C PRO A 3 28.80 68.30 21.36
N PRO A 4 29.80 69.19 21.53
CA PRO A 4 31.19 68.79 21.74
C PRO A 4 31.38 68.00 23.04
N PRO A 5 32.45 67.18 23.15
CA PRO A 5 32.68 66.32 24.31
C PRO A 5 32.85 67.15 25.59
N GLY A 6 32.02 66.89 26.59
CA GLY A 6 32.07 67.55 27.91
C GLY A 6 31.08 68.71 28.10
N GLU A 7 30.26 69.04 27.10
CA GLU A 7 29.27 70.12 27.19
C GLU A 7 27.84 69.58 27.22
N THR A 8 27.11 69.83 28.31
CA THR A 8 25.73 69.38 28.49
C THR A 8 24.77 70.45 27.96
N VAL A 9 24.17 70.22 26.79
CA VAL A 9 23.11 71.08 26.27
C VAL A 9 21.78 70.63 26.87
N VAL A 10 21.29 71.38 27.86
CA VAL A 10 19.97 71.15 28.47
C VAL A 10 18.92 71.92 27.67
N VAL A 11 18.19 71.23 26.79
CA VAL A 11 17.03 71.80 26.09
C VAL A 11 15.78 71.50 26.91
N ARG A 12 15.09 72.54 27.37
CA ARG A 12 13.80 72.42 28.06
C ARG A 12 12.72 72.34 26.99
N ALA A 13 12.33 71.11 26.61
CA ALA A 13 11.22 70.86 25.71
C ALA A 13 9.96 70.53 26.51
N THR A 14 8.83 71.11 26.14
CA THR A 14 7.52 70.84 26.78
C THR A 14 6.86 69.57 26.24
N ASP A 15 7.24 69.17 25.02
CA ASP A 15 6.87 67.91 24.38
C ASP A 15 8.12 67.19 23.86
N VAL A 16 8.16 65.88 24.02
CA VAL A 16 9.23 65.05 23.46
C VAL A 16 8.95 64.91 21.95
N PRO A 17 9.88 65.27 21.04
CA PRO A 17 9.67 65.15 19.60
C PRO A 17 9.83 63.68 19.17
N VAL A 18 8.89 62.85 19.60
CA VAL A 18 8.83 61.41 19.33
C VAL A 18 7.47 61.14 18.71
N ASP A 19 7.46 60.48 17.55
CA ASP A 19 6.21 60.11 16.89
C ASP A 19 5.52 59.01 17.70
N LEU A 20 4.40 59.30 18.35
CA LEU A 20 3.72 58.34 19.25
C LEU A 20 3.10 57.13 18.50
N ASN A 21 3.12 57.12 17.16
CA ASN A 21 2.69 55.98 16.36
C ASN A 21 3.76 54.89 16.22
N GLU A 22 5.03 55.18 16.54
CA GLU A 22 6.13 54.22 16.48
C GLU A 22 6.45 53.67 17.88
N GLY A 23 6.94 52.43 17.95
CA GLY A 23 7.27 51.78 19.21
C GLY A 23 8.58 52.31 19.78
N PHE A 24 8.58 52.94 20.95
CA PHE A 24 9.81 53.40 21.63
C PHE A 24 10.00 52.71 22.96
N ARG A 25 11.26 52.34 23.27
CA ARG A 25 11.67 51.95 24.61
C ARG A 25 12.35 53.14 25.28
N VAL A 26 11.75 53.64 26.35
CA VAL A 26 12.29 54.76 27.13
C VAL A 26 12.94 54.23 28.41
N LEU A 27 14.20 54.56 28.61
CA LEU A 27 14.91 54.39 29.87
C LEU A 27 15.07 55.77 30.51
N ALA A 28 14.46 55.95 31.68
CA ALA A 28 14.67 57.13 32.51
C ALA A 28 15.61 56.79 33.66
N ARG A 29 16.71 57.51 33.78
CA ARG A 29 17.62 57.41 34.92
C ARG A 29 17.83 58.78 35.55
N THR A 30 17.55 58.88 36.84
CA THR A 30 17.86 60.08 37.60
C THR A 30 19.33 60.05 38.01
N VAL A 31 20.06 61.09 37.66
CA VAL A 31 21.44 61.30 38.06
C VAL A 31 21.46 62.45 39.05
N GLU A 32 21.95 62.17 40.26
CA GLU A 32 22.10 63.17 41.29
C GLU A 32 23.47 63.86 41.16
N THR A 33 23.44 65.17 41.01
CA THR A 33 24.63 66.04 41.01
C THR A 33 24.53 66.94 42.25
N PRO A 34 25.64 67.40 42.86
CA PRO A 34 25.57 68.20 44.08
C PRO A 34 24.68 69.44 43.89
N GLY A 35 23.49 69.40 44.51
CA GLY A 35 22.51 70.49 44.50
C GLY A 35 21.35 70.38 43.50
N GLN A 36 21.36 69.45 42.52
CA GLN A 36 20.26 69.27 41.55
C GLN A 36 20.15 67.82 41.04
N SER A 37 18.92 67.32 40.96
CA SER A 37 18.61 66.03 40.36
C SER A 37 18.16 66.22 38.92
N PHE A 38 18.85 65.58 37.97
CA PHE A 38 18.47 65.58 36.57
C PHE A 38 17.93 64.20 36.20
N THR A 39 16.76 64.15 35.56
CA THR A 39 16.25 62.91 34.96
C THR A 39 16.69 62.85 33.51
N MET A 40 17.61 61.94 33.19
CA MET A 40 18.03 61.66 31.83
C MET A 40 17.02 60.68 31.21
N LEU A 41 16.34 61.11 30.14
CA LEU A 41 15.52 60.24 29.29
C LEU A 41 16.33 59.83 28.06
N ILE A 42 16.45 58.52 27.83
CA ILE A 42 16.99 57.97 26.58
C ILE A 42 15.85 57.18 25.93
N ALA A 43 15.44 57.60 24.73
CA ALA A 43 14.49 56.87 23.90
C ALA A 43 15.24 56.22 22.74
N GLY A 44 15.10 54.90 22.58
CA GLY A 44 15.53 54.17 21.39
C GLY A 44 14.30 53.72 20.59
N SER A 45 14.33 53.91 19.27
CA SER A 45 13.32 53.35 18.35
C SER A 45 13.43 51.81 18.36
N LEU A 46 12.29 51.12 18.37
CA LEU A 46 12.21 49.67 18.17
C LEU A 46 12.08 49.28 16.69
N ASP A 47 12.02 50.23 15.76
CA ASP A 47 11.72 49.96 14.34
C ASP A 47 12.83 49.14 13.67
N ASP A 48 14.10 49.36 14.04
CA ASP A 48 15.25 48.58 13.55
C ASP A 48 15.14 47.07 13.90
N VAL A 49 14.41 46.70 14.96
CA VAL A 49 14.20 45.30 15.35
C VAL A 49 13.00 44.69 14.61
N HIS A 50 11.99 45.48 14.26
CA HIS A 50 10.78 44.99 13.60
C HIS A 50 11.01 44.70 12.12
N GLU A 51 11.80 45.50 11.40
CA GLU A 51 12.00 45.32 9.97
C GLU A 51 12.68 43.99 9.63
N THR A 52 13.68 43.60 10.43
CA THR A 52 14.37 42.30 10.28
C THR A 52 13.45 41.12 10.65
N THR A 53 12.57 41.31 11.64
CA THR A 53 11.67 40.27 12.15
C THR A 53 10.49 40.03 11.21
N ASP A 54 9.96 41.07 10.59
CA ASP A 54 8.84 40.97 9.65
C ASP A 54 9.27 40.38 8.30
N ALA A 55 10.48 40.71 7.82
CA ALA A 55 11.06 40.04 6.66
C ALA A 55 11.22 38.52 6.90
N LEU A 56 11.72 38.12 8.07
CA LEU A 56 11.81 36.70 8.46
C LEU A 56 10.41 36.07 8.56
N ARG A 57 9.44 36.75 9.17
CA ARG A 57 8.07 36.25 9.33
C ARG A 57 7.41 36.00 7.96
N GLY A 58 7.56 36.91 7.00
CA GLY A 58 7.04 36.75 5.64
C GLY A 58 7.66 35.56 4.91
N ILE A 59 8.99 35.40 4.99
CA ILE A 59 9.70 34.26 4.40
C ILE A 59 9.24 32.95 5.05
N LEU A 60 9.07 32.91 6.38
CA LEU A 60 8.59 31.70 7.07
C LEU A 60 7.14 31.37 6.69
N GLN A 61 6.26 32.36 6.63
CA GLN A 61 4.84 32.16 6.30
C GLN A 61 4.63 31.59 4.90
N VAL A 62 5.49 31.90 3.93
CA VAL A 62 5.41 31.35 2.57
C VAL A 62 6.32 30.14 2.40
N GLY A 63 7.54 30.21 2.92
CA GLY A 63 8.57 29.19 2.75
C GLY A 63 8.23 27.88 3.43
N VAL A 64 7.70 27.90 4.65
CA VAL A 64 7.30 26.69 5.38
C VAL A 64 6.20 25.91 4.65
N PRO A 65 5.03 26.49 4.30
CA PRO A 65 4.01 25.74 3.58
C PRO A 65 4.47 25.33 2.18
N LEU A 66 5.22 26.17 1.48
CA LEU A 66 5.76 25.82 0.16
C LEU A 66 6.68 24.59 0.25
N LEU A 67 7.63 24.58 1.20
CA LEU A 67 8.50 23.44 1.44
C LEU A 67 7.69 22.20 1.84
N SER A 68 6.66 22.38 2.68
CA SER A 68 5.80 21.29 3.14
C SER A 68 5.04 20.65 1.98
N ILE A 69 4.51 21.45 1.05
CA ILE A 69 3.84 20.97 -0.17
C ILE A 69 4.84 20.22 -1.06
N VAL A 70 6.06 20.75 -1.25
CA VAL A 70 7.09 20.09 -2.05
C VAL A 70 7.47 18.73 -1.45
N VAL A 71 7.70 18.66 -0.14
CA VAL A 71 8.04 17.42 0.57
C VAL A 71 6.87 16.44 0.54
N ALA A 72 5.65 16.89 0.80
CA ALA A 72 4.45 16.05 0.77
C ALA A 72 4.19 15.49 -0.64
N GLY A 73 4.27 16.33 -1.66
CA GLY A 73 4.11 15.94 -3.07
C GLY A 73 5.21 14.98 -3.51
N GLY A 74 6.47 15.26 -3.19
CA GLY A 74 7.60 14.38 -3.46
C GLY A 74 7.43 13.02 -2.78
N THR A 75 7.06 13.00 -1.49
CA THR A 75 6.81 11.77 -0.74
C THR A 75 5.68 10.97 -1.36
N TRP A 76 4.56 11.61 -1.71
CA TRP A 76 3.42 10.94 -2.35
C TRP A 76 3.81 10.28 -3.67
N VAL A 77 4.60 10.96 -4.51
CA VAL A 77 5.08 10.41 -5.79
C VAL A 77 6.05 9.24 -5.58
N VAL A 78 7.00 9.37 -4.65
CA VAL A 78 8.00 8.33 -4.36
C VAL A 78 7.35 7.09 -3.77
N VAL A 79 6.51 7.24 -2.74
CA VAL A 79 5.81 6.13 -2.10
C VAL A 79 4.83 5.46 -3.08
N GLY A 80 4.07 6.24 -3.84
CA GLY A 80 3.15 5.71 -4.85
C GLY A 80 3.88 4.87 -5.91
N ARG A 81 5.05 5.32 -6.37
CA ARG A 81 5.88 4.54 -7.30
C ARG A 81 6.50 3.30 -6.66
N ALA A 82 6.95 3.39 -5.40
CA ALA A 82 7.53 2.27 -4.68
C ALA A 82 6.50 1.15 -4.41
N LEU A 83 5.23 1.52 -4.17
CA LEU A 83 4.15 0.56 -3.90
C LEU A 83 3.41 0.07 -5.15
N ALA A 84 3.58 0.71 -6.30
CA ALA A 84 2.92 0.30 -7.54
C ALA A 84 3.15 -1.19 -7.93
N PRO A 85 4.36 -1.78 -7.76
CA PRO A 85 4.57 -3.19 -8.04
C PRO A 85 3.80 -4.12 -7.09
N VAL A 86 3.65 -3.74 -5.82
CA VAL A 86 2.86 -4.51 -4.84
C VAL A 86 1.40 -4.59 -5.27
N GLU A 87 0.85 -3.48 -5.75
CA GLU A 87 -0.51 -3.44 -6.27
C GLU A 87 -0.68 -4.24 -7.57
N SER A 88 0.37 -4.31 -8.40
CA SER A 88 0.39 -5.21 -9.56
C SER A 88 0.36 -6.68 -9.15
N ILE A 89 1.18 -7.05 -8.16
CA ILE A 89 1.22 -8.41 -7.61
C ILE A 89 -0.14 -8.78 -7.02
N ARG A 90 -0.72 -7.91 -6.19
CA ARG A 90 -2.04 -8.11 -5.57
C ARG A 90 -3.13 -8.38 -6.62
N ARG A 91 -3.20 -7.55 -7.67
CA ARG A 91 -4.19 -7.70 -8.74
C ARG A 91 -3.99 -8.98 -9.54
N GLU A 92 -2.74 -9.34 -9.82
CA GLU A 92 -2.44 -10.57 -10.55
C GLU A 92 -2.88 -11.80 -9.74
N VAL A 93 -2.47 -11.88 -8.47
CA VAL A 93 -2.88 -12.97 -7.57
C VAL A 93 -4.40 -13.03 -7.41
N ALA A 94 -5.08 -11.89 -7.24
CA ALA A 94 -6.54 -11.85 -7.15
C ALA A 94 -7.25 -12.30 -8.43
N SER A 95 -6.58 -12.23 -9.58
CA SER A 95 -7.10 -12.72 -10.86
C SER A 95 -6.84 -14.22 -11.08
N ILE A 96 -5.90 -14.81 -10.34
CA ILE A 96 -5.57 -16.24 -10.43
C ILE A 96 -6.64 -17.02 -9.65
N GLY A 97 -7.60 -17.57 -10.39
CA GLY A 97 -8.55 -18.55 -9.88
C GLY A 97 -7.97 -19.98 -9.86
N GLY A 98 -8.72 -20.92 -9.29
CA GLY A 98 -8.31 -22.33 -9.18
C GLY A 98 -7.98 -23.02 -10.51
N GLN A 99 -8.50 -22.50 -11.63
CA GLN A 99 -8.31 -23.02 -12.99
C GLN A 99 -7.10 -22.43 -13.74
N GLN A 100 -6.45 -21.40 -13.20
CA GLN A 100 -5.33 -20.69 -13.86
C GLN A 100 -4.07 -20.70 -13.00
N LEU A 101 -3.86 -21.77 -12.23
CA LEU A 101 -2.70 -21.94 -11.34
C LEU A 101 -1.37 -22.08 -12.10
N ASP A 102 -1.40 -22.21 -13.43
CA ASP A 102 -0.25 -22.15 -14.33
C ASP A 102 0.26 -20.72 -14.54
N ARG A 103 -0.59 -19.70 -14.32
CA ARG A 103 -0.17 -18.30 -14.36
C ARG A 103 0.78 -17.97 -13.23
N ARG A 104 1.62 -16.95 -13.46
CA ARG A 104 2.63 -16.49 -12.52
C ARG A 104 2.54 -14.98 -12.35
N VAL A 105 2.88 -14.54 -11.14
CA VAL A 105 3.01 -13.14 -10.80
C VAL A 105 4.29 -12.59 -11.44
N PRO A 106 4.25 -11.40 -12.07
CA PRO A 106 5.45 -10.78 -12.63
C PRO A 106 6.44 -10.44 -11.51
N VAL A 107 7.68 -10.91 -11.64
CA VAL A 107 8.77 -10.57 -10.72
C VAL A 107 9.42 -9.26 -11.18
N PRO A 108 9.37 -8.19 -10.37
CA PRO A 108 10.05 -6.94 -10.69
C PRO A 108 11.56 -7.15 -10.88
N ARG A 109 12.19 -6.32 -11.72
CA ARG A 109 13.65 -6.34 -11.90
C ARG A 109 14.41 -5.76 -10.70
N SER A 110 13.71 -5.11 -9.77
CA SER A 110 14.29 -4.65 -8.52
C SER A 110 14.74 -5.87 -7.73
N ARG A 111 15.97 -5.91 -7.24
CA ARG A 111 16.48 -7.04 -6.43
C ARG A 111 16.21 -6.82 -4.94
N ASP A 112 14.99 -6.38 -4.64
CA ASP A 112 14.57 -5.91 -3.32
C ASP A 112 13.54 -6.87 -2.68
N GLU A 113 12.98 -6.44 -1.55
CA GLU A 113 11.95 -7.16 -0.79
C GLU A 113 10.73 -7.49 -1.65
N ILE A 114 10.38 -6.63 -2.61
CA ILE A 114 9.19 -6.80 -3.45
C ILE A 114 9.41 -7.91 -4.47
N ALA A 115 10.61 -8.04 -5.06
CA ALA A 115 10.91 -9.18 -5.91
C ALA A 115 10.92 -10.51 -5.15
N ARG A 116 11.49 -10.53 -3.93
CA ARG A 116 11.45 -11.73 -3.07
C ARG A 116 10.02 -12.14 -2.71
N LEU A 117 9.13 -11.16 -2.50
CA LEU A 117 7.71 -11.42 -2.30
C LEU A 117 7.07 -12.07 -3.54
N ALA A 118 7.35 -11.53 -4.74
CA ALA A 118 6.83 -12.08 -5.99
C ALA A 118 7.33 -13.52 -6.23
N GLU A 119 8.60 -13.79 -5.96
CA GLU A 119 9.19 -15.14 -6.01
C GLU A 119 8.49 -16.10 -5.04
N THR A 120 8.31 -15.69 -3.78
CA THR A 120 7.63 -16.50 -2.76
C THR A 120 6.18 -16.80 -3.12
N MET A 121 5.47 -15.83 -3.71
CA MET A 121 4.11 -16.03 -4.23
C MET A 121 4.10 -17.05 -5.38
N ASN A 122 5.07 -16.98 -6.30
CA ASN A 122 5.19 -17.94 -7.39
C ASN A 122 5.53 -19.35 -6.90
N GLU A 123 6.35 -19.49 -5.86
CA GLU A 123 6.58 -20.78 -5.20
C GLU A 123 5.30 -21.35 -4.59
N MET A 124 4.50 -20.51 -3.90
CA MET A 124 3.21 -20.92 -3.35
C MET A 124 2.25 -21.38 -4.46
N LEU A 125 2.15 -20.64 -5.55
CA LEU A 125 1.36 -21.01 -6.73
C LEU A 125 1.84 -22.34 -7.34
N GLY A 126 3.15 -22.56 -7.43
CA GLY A 126 3.72 -23.83 -7.86
C GLY A 126 3.30 -25.00 -6.96
N ARG A 127 3.37 -24.83 -5.64
CA ARG A 127 2.93 -25.86 -4.68
C ARG A 127 1.43 -26.15 -4.79
N LEU A 128 0.61 -25.14 -5.02
CA LEU A 128 -0.83 -25.29 -5.24
C LEU A 128 -1.12 -26.04 -6.55
N GLN A 129 -0.44 -25.67 -7.64
CA GLN A 129 -0.53 -26.36 -8.92
C GLN A 129 -0.16 -27.84 -8.79
N ASP A 130 0.96 -28.14 -8.12
CA ASP A 130 1.40 -29.51 -7.90
C ASP A 130 0.40 -30.33 -7.07
N ALA A 131 -0.18 -29.70 -6.03
CA ALA A 131 -1.19 -30.33 -5.20
C ALA A 131 -2.46 -30.64 -6.01
N TYR A 132 -2.92 -29.70 -6.82
CA TYR A 132 -4.07 -29.86 -7.69
C TYR A 132 -3.85 -30.99 -8.72
N GLN A 133 -2.71 -31.01 -9.40
CA GLN A 133 -2.35 -32.07 -10.36
C GLN A 133 -2.23 -33.45 -9.71
N ARG A 134 -1.81 -33.53 -8.44
CA ARG A 134 -1.80 -34.80 -7.69
C ARG A 134 -3.21 -35.26 -7.34
N GLN A 135 -4.07 -34.34 -6.90
CA GLN A 135 -5.47 -34.66 -6.61
C GLN A 135 -6.21 -35.14 -7.86
N GLU A 136 -5.99 -34.50 -9.00
CA GLU A 136 -6.60 -34.89 -10.27
C GLU A 136 -6.18 -36.31 -10.69
N ARG A 137 -4.88 -36.60 -10.67
CA ARG A 137 -4.36 -37.95 -10.95
C ARG A 137 -4.92 -38.98 -9.98
N PHE A 138 -4.96 -38.67 -8.70
CA PHE A 138 -5.54 -39.58 -7.69
C PHE A 138 -7.01 -39.90 -7.97
N VAL A 139 -7.84 -38.90 -8.33
CA VAL A 139 -9.24 -39.12 -8.68
C VAL A 139 -9.37 -39.96 -9.95
N ALA A 140 -8.55 -39.67 -10.96
CA ALA A 140 -8.53 -40.45 -12.20
C ALA A 140 -8.15 -41.92 -11.93
N ASP A 141 -7.06 -42.16 -11.20
CA ASP A 141 -6.57 -43.49 -10.86
C ASP A 141 -7.60 -44.26 -10.03
N ALA A 142 -8.16 -43.64 -8.99
CA ALA A 142 -9.17 -44.25 -8.13
C ALA A 142 -10.41 -44.70 -8.94
N ALA A 143 -10.87 -43.88 -9.89
CA ALA A 143 -12.02 -44.25 -10.70
C ALA A 143 -11.71 -45.40 -11.68
N HIS A 144 -10.50 -45.46 -12.25
CA HIS A 144 -10.08 -46.59 -13.08
C HIS A 144 -10.03 -47.89 -12.26
N GLU A 145 -9.43 -47.83 -11.08
CA GLU A 145 -9.34 -48.96 -10.15
C GLU A 145 -10.71 -49.43 -9.63
N LEU A 146 -11.71 -48.53 -9.53
CA LEU A 146 -13.08 -48.90 -9.16
C LEU A 146 -13.91 -49.44 -10.34
N ARG A 147 -13.62 -49.01 -11.57
CA ARG A 147 -14.38 -49.44 -12.76
C ARG A 147 -14.21 -50.95 -13.03
N SER A 148 -13.00 -51.45 -12.85
CA SER A 148 -12.66 -52.87 -13.07
C SER A 148 -13.42 -53.84 -12.13
N PRO A 149 -13.40 -53.68 -10.79
CA PRO A 149 -14.16 -54.54 -9.88
C PRO A 149 -15.67 -54.37 -10.05
N LEU A 150 -16.17 -53.15 -10.32
CA LEU A 150 -17.60 -52.96 -10.61
C LEU A 150 -18.02 -53.67 -11.90
N ALA A 151 -17.19 -53.65 -12.95
CA ALA A 151 -17.45 -54.40 -14.17
C ALA A 151 -17.44 -55.93 -13.92
N SER A 152 -16.50 -56.43 -13.12
CA SER A 152 -16.48 -57.85 -12.74
C SER A 152 -17.72 -58.28 -11.95
N LEU A 153 -18.15 -57.48 -10.96
CA LEU A 153 -19.36 -57.74 -10.17
C LEU A 153 -20.61 -57.72 -11.06
N ARG A 154 -20.68 -56.77 -11.99
CA ARG A 154 -21.78 -56.70 -12.96
C ARG A 154 -21.87 -57.97 -13.80
N VAL A 155 -20.76 -58.44 -14.37
CA VAL A 155 -20.76 -59.69 -15.16
C VAL A 155 -21.20 -60.89 -14.33
N GLN A 156 -20.72 -61.00 -13.08
CA GLN A 156 -21.15 -62.10 -12.20
C GLN A 156 -22.66 -62.08 -11.93
N LEU A 157 -23.22 -60.90 -11.66
CA LEU A 157 -24.66 -60.74 -11.41
C LEU A 157 -25.51 -60.94 -12.68
N GLU A 158 -25.00 -60.55 -13.85
CA GLU A 158 -25.64 -60.81 -15.15
C GLU A 158 -25.70 -62.31 -15.48
N VAL A 159 -24.69 -63.09 -15.06
CA VAL A 159 -24.64 -64.55 -15.27
C VAL A 159 -25.53 -65.32 -14.30
N ASP A 160 -25.61 -64.89 -13.03
CA ASP A 160 -26.39 -65.59 -12.00
C ASP A 160 -27.90 -65.51 -12.28
N GLY A 161 -28.38 -64.40 -12.83
CA GLY A 161 -29.71 -64.26 -13.45
C GLY A 161 -30.93 -64.42 -12.52
N ASP A 162 -30.71 -64.63 -11.23
CA ASP A 162 -31.75 -64.86 -10.22
C ASP A 162 -32.58 -63.59 -9.95
N GLU A 163 -33.85 -63.77 -9.64
CA GLU A 163 -34.76 -62.66 -9.32
C GLU A 163 -34.36 -61.97 -8.00
N GLY A 164 -33.72 -62.73 -7.10
CA GLY A 164 -33.13 -62.22 -5.86
C GLY A 164 -31.96 -61.27 -6.05
N THR A 165 -31.20 -61.34 -7.14
CA THR A 165 -29.96 -60.54 -7.35
C THR A 165 -30.13 -59.34 -8.28
N ARG A 166 -31.29 -59.17 -8.94
CA ARG A 166 -31.59 -58.00 -9.81
C ARG A 166 -31.38 -56.65 -9.12
N HIS A 167 -31.79 -56.53 -7.86
CA HIS A 167 -31.61 -55.28 -7.09
C HIS A 167 -30.13 -54.93 -6.85
N LEU A 168 -29.25 -55.94 -6.74
CA LEU A 168 -27.80 -55.74 -6.61
C LEU A 168 -27.19 -55.30 -7.94
N LEU A 169 -27.68 -55.84 -9.06
CA LEU A 169 -27.26 -55.42 -10.40
C LEU A 169 -27.59 -53.94 -10.64
N ASP A 170 -28.79 -53.51 -10.28
CA ASP A 170 -29.21 -52.11 -10.38
C ASP A 170 -28.31 -51.18 -9.53
N GLU A 171 -27.92 -51.60 -8.32
CA GLU A 171 -27.04 -50.82 -7.45
C GLU A 171 -25.61 -50.74 -8.01
N VAL A 172 -25.06 -51.84 -8.56
CA VAL A 172 -23.74 -51.82 -9.22
C VAL A 172 -23.74 -50.87 -10.42
N ILE A 173 -24.80 -50.89 -11.24
CA ILE A 173 -24.95 -49.96 -12.37
C ILE A 173 -25.05 -48.50 -11.85
N ARG A 174 -25.75 -48.26 -10.75
CA ARG A 174 -25.85 -46.95 -10.12
C ARG A 174 -24.48 -46.46 -9.63
N MET A 175 -23.70 -47.32 -8.98
CA MET A 175 -22.33 -47.01 -8.54
C MET A 175 -21.42 -46.68 -9.73
N GLN A 176 -21.51 -47.41 -10.84
CA GLN A 176 -20.74 -47.11 -12.06
C GLN A 176 -21.06 -45.69 -12.58
N ARG A 177 -22.33 -45.32 -12.65
CA ARG A 177 -22.74 -43.96 -13.07
C ARG A 177 -22.22 -42.88 -12.11
N LEU A 178 -22.30 -43.10 -10.80
CA LEU A 178 -21.80 -42.14 -9.81
C LEU A 178 -20.29 -41.91 -9.92
N VAL A 179 -19.52 -42.96 -10.20
CA VAL A 179 -18.07 -42.87 -10.44
C VAL A 179 -17.77 -42.07 -11.71
N ASP A 180 -18.49 -42.36 -12.80
CA ASP A 180 -18.34 -41.64 -14.07
C ASP A 180 -18.74 -40.15 -13.92
N ASP A 181 -19.83 -39.83 -13.21
CA ASP A 181 -20.27 -38.46 -12.95
C ASP A 181 -19.25 -37.67 -12.11
N LEU A 182 -18.67 -38.29 -11.08
CA LEU A 182 -17.64 -37.68 -10.25
C LEU A 182 -16.38 -37.35 -11.06
N LEU A 183 -16.01 -38.22 -12.00
CA LEU A 183 -14.89 -37.97 -12.92
C LEU A 183 -15.15 -36.81 -13.87
N ILE A 184 -16.37 -36.69 -14.38
CA ILE A 184 -16.77 -35.58 -15.25
C ILE A 184 -16.67 -34.26 -14.48
N LEU A 185 -17.18 -34.23 -13.24
CA LEU A 185 -17.07 -33.05 -12.37
C LEU A 185 -15.60 -32.69 -12.09
N ALA A 186 -14.77 -33.66 -11.71
CA ALA A 186 -13.35 -33.43 -11.44
C ALA A 186 -12.58 -32.89 -12.67
N ARG A 187 -12.90 -33.38 -13.88
CA ARG A 187 -12.31 -32.87 -15.14
C ARG A 187 -12.85 -31.51 -15.56
N SER A 188 -14.11 -31.21 -15.25
CA SER A 188 -14.72 -29.91 -15.52
C SER A 188 -14.08 -28.82 -14.67
N ASP A 189 -13.83 -29.09 -13.39
CA ASP A 189 -13.12 -28.16 -12.50
C ASP A 189 -11.70 -27.86 -12.98
N ALA A 190 -11.07 -28.80 -13.69
CA ALA A 190 -9.73 -28.68 -14.26
C ALA A 190 -9.67 -28.00 -15.64
N GLY A 191 -10.81 -27.57 -16.20
CA GLY A 191 -10.86 -26.87 -17.50
C GLY A 191 -10.52 -27.72 -18.74
N GLN A 192 -10.41 -29.04 -18.59
CA GLN A 192 -9.98 -29.93 -19.70
C GLN A 192 -11.08 -30.20 -20.74
N LEU A 193 -12.34 -29.86 -20.45
CA LEU A 193 -13.45 -30.10 -21.36
C LEU A 193 -13.52 -29.11 -22.54
N ALA A 194 -12.67 -28.07 -22.59
CA ALA A 194 -12.70 -27.06 -23.66
C ALA A 194 -11.66 -27.27 -24.79
N THR A 195 -10.71 -28.21 -24.66
CA THR A 195 -9.56 -28.28 -25.60
C THR A 195 -9.50 -29.56 -26.46
N GLN A 196 -10.52 -30.43 -26.41
CA GLN A 196 -10.68 -31.49 -27.42
C GLN A 196 -11.72 -31.09 -28.48
N SER A 197 -11.47 -29.96 -29.16
CA SER A 197 -11.90 -29.88 -30.55
C SER A 197 -10.80 -30.53 -31.37
N SER A 198 -10.91 -31.84 -31.60
CA SER A 198 -10.13 -32.45 -32.68
C SER A 198 -10.49 -31.68 -33.94
N SER A 199 -9.49 -31.09 -34.62
CA SER A 199 -9.66 -30.60 -35.97
C SER A 199 -10.16 -31.77 -36.80
N VAL A 200 -11.47 -31.79 -37.05
CA VAL A 200 -12.05 -32.64 -38.07
C VAL A 200 -11.63 -31.97 -39.37
N ASP A 201 -10.59 -32.52 -40.00
CA ASP A 201 -10.22 -32.19 -41.37
C ASP A 201 -11.47 -32.42 -42.24
N LEU A 202 -11.96 -31.34 -42.84
CA LEU A 202 -13.00 -31.35 -43.88
C LEU A 202 -12.35 -31.18 -45.24
#